data_AF-A0A4R0UG44-F1
#
_entry.id   AF-A0A4R0UG44-F1
#
_cell.length_a   1.000
_cell.length_b   1.000
_cell.length_c   1.000
_cell.angle_alpha   90.00
_cell.angle_beta   90.00
_cell.angle_gamma   90.00
#
_symmetry.space_group_name_H-M   'P 1'
#
loop_
_entity.id
_entity.type
_entity.pdbx_description
1 polymer ?
#
loop_
_entity_poly.entity_id
_entity_poly.type
_entity_poly.pdbx_seq_one_letter_code
_entity_poly.pdbx_strand_id
1 'polypeptide(L)'
;MCDRPAAWRNSRVRDAMPDPLREWIDAQDEATRRDSLRALLHADGESGWRAAVAGMLEILESTGGADRAGVCLAAARHASGLGPVAYDDPVDLSEYDIAYTKEDE
;
A
#
# COMPACT_ATOMS: atom_id res chain seq x y z
N MET A 1 -16.60 11.05 -7.05
CA MET A 1 -15.50 10.47 -6.25
C MET A 1 -14.88 11.62 -5.44
N CYS A 2 -14.51 11.43 -4.17
CA CYS A 2 -14.20 12.55 -3.27
C CYS A 2 -12.85 13.22 -3.62
N ASP A 3 -12.89 14.28 -4.41
CA ASP A 3 -11.73 15.15 -4.71
C ASP A 3 -11.34 16.08 -3.54
N ARG A 4 -12.01 15.96 -2.39
CA ARG A 4 -11.72 16.74 -1.17
C ARG A 4 -11.28 15.83 -0.03
N PRO A 5 -10.01 15.87 0.40
CA PRO A 5 -9.54 15.10 1.56
C PRO A 5 -10.26 15.49 2.86
N ALA A 6 -10.74 16.74 2.98
CA ALA A 6 -11.57 17.20 4.10
C ALA A 6 -12.95 16.50 4.20
N ALA A 7 -13.43 15.87 3.12
CA ALA A 7 -14.69 15.12 3.11
C ALA A 7 -14.50 13.63 3.45
N TRP A 8 -13.25 13.16 3.64
CA TRP A 8 -12.93 11.76 3.88
C TRP A 8 -13.73 11.15 5.04
N ARG A 9 -13.79 11.84 6.19
CA ARG A 9 -14.48 11.36 7.40
C ARG A 9 -15.98 11.11 7.20
N ASN A 10 -16.60 11.79 6.22
CA ASN A 10 -18.03 11.67 5.91
C ASN A 10 -18.28 10.96 4.56
N SER A 11 -17.26 10.31 4.00
CA SER A 11 -17.33 9.72 2.67
C SER A 11 -17.89 8.30 2.72
N ARG A 12 -18.86 7.97 1.85
CA ARG A 12 -19.31 6.57 1.63
C ARG A 12 -18.18 5.63 1.23
N VAL A 13 -17.11 6.17 0.64
CA VAL A 13 -15.90 5.41 0.29
C VAL A 13 -15.23 4.86 1.56
N ARG A 14 -15.28 5.60 2.67
CA ARG A 14 -14.74 5.19 3.98
C ARG A 14 -15.48 3.98 4.54
N ASP A 15 -16.80 3.95 4.39
CA ASP A 15 -17.64 2.84 4.86
C ASP A 15 -17.46 1.57 4.04
N ALA A 16 -17.07 1.71 2.77
CA ALA A 16 -16.81 0.59 1.86
C ALA A 16 -15.38 0.01 1.99
N MET A 17 -14.53 0.56 2.85
CA MET A 17 -13.16 0.08 3.06
C MET A 17 -13.06 -0.93 4.21
N PRO A 18 -12.10 -1.88 4.13
CA PRO A 18 -11.68 -2.71 5.25
C PRO A 18 -11.24 -1.87 6.46
N ASP A 19 -11.51 -2.36 7.67
CA ASP A 19 -11.17 -1.66 8.92
C ASP A 19 -9.69 -1.26 9.02
N PRO A 20 -8.69 -2.15 8.73
CA PRO A 20 -7.28 -1.80 8.89
C PRO A 20 -6.85 -0.64 8.00
N LEU A 21 -7.29 -0.64 6.74
CA LEU A 21 -6.98 0.42 5.79
C LEU A 21 -7.66 1.73 6.20
N ARG A 22 -8.92 1.66 6.64
CA ARG A 22 -9.68 2.83 7.07
C ARG A 22 -9.05 3.50 8.30
N GLU A 23 -8.72 2.71 9.31
CA GLU A 23 -8.10 3.17 10.55
C GLU A 23 -6.74 3.80 10.27
N TRP A 24 -5.93 3.18 9.40
CA TRP A 24 -4.65 3.74 9.00
C TRP A 24 -4.82 5.09 8.30
N ILE A 25 -5.71 5.22 7.30
CA ILE A 25 -5.98 6.50 6.59
C ILE A 25 -6.54 7.57 7.56
N ASP A 26 -7.36 7.17 8.52
CA ASP A 26 -7.92 8.07 9.54
C ASP A 26 -6.83 8.65 10.46
N ALA A 27 -5.78 7.89 10.76
CA ALA A 27 -4.65 8.31 11.59
C ALA A 27 -3.66 9.25 10.88
N GLN A 28 -3.64 9.28 9.54
CA GLN A 28 -2.67 10.08 8.79
C GLN A 28 -2.92 11.59 8.85
N ASP A 29 -1.85 12.37 8.64
CA ASP A 29 -1.95 13.81 8.34
C ASP A 29 -2.66 14.08 7.00
N GLU A 30 -2.99 15.35 6.73
CA GLU A 30 -3.73 15.73 5.53
C GLU A 30 -2.96 15.40 4.23
N ALA A 31 -1.65 15.60 4.22
CA ALA A 31 -0.82 15.42 3.03
C ALA A 31 -0.77 13.94 2.64
N THR A 32 -0.41 13.09 3.59
CA THR A 32 -0.33 11.64 3.45
C THR A 32 -1.69 11.07 3.12
N ARG A 33 -2.75 11.47 3.84
CA ARG A 33 -4.12 11.04 3.55
C ARG A 33 -4.52 11.36 2.10
N ARG A 34 -4.27 12.59 1.66
CA ARG A 34 -4.60 13.02 0.29
C ARG A 34 -3.82 12.22 -0.75
N ASP A 35 -2.54 11.97 -0.53
CA ASP A 35 -1.69 11.27 -1.49
C ASP A 35 -2.07 9.77 -1.58
N SER A 36 -2.37 9.13 -0.45
CA SER A 36 -2.91 7.77 -0.40
C SER A 36 -4.28 7.65 -1.10
N LEU A 37 -5.18 8.63 -0.93
CA LEU A 37 -6.48 8.63 -1.63
C LEU A 37 -6.31 8.85 -3.15
N ARG A 38 -5.32 9.63 -3.57
CA ARG A 38 -4.99 9.80 -4.99
C ARG A 38 -4.39 8.53 -5.59
N ALA A 39 -3.53 7.83 -4.84
CA ALA A 39 -3.01 6.53 -5.25
C ALA A 39 -4.15 5.54 -5.49
N LEU A 40 -5.11 5.47 -4.55
CA LEU A 40 -6.28 4.62 -4.68
C LEU A 40 -7.16 5.00 -5.88
N LEU A 41 -7.45 6.30 -6.07
CA LEU A 41 -8.22 6.78 -7.22
C LEU A 41 -7.56 6.42 -8.55
N HIS A 42 -6.23 6.52 -8.62
CA HIS A 42 -5.50 6.14 -9.81
C HIS A 42 -5.58 4.64 -10.07
N ALA A 43 -5.36 3.81 -9.04
CA ALA A 43 -5.47 2.35 -9.16
C ALA A 43 -6.90 1.88 -9.49
N ASP A 44 -7.93 2.54 -8.97
CA ASP A 44 -9.33 2.28 -9.33
C ASP A 44 -9.59 2.51 -10.82
N GLY A 45 -9.06 3.60 -11.38
CA GLY A 45 -9.18 3.90 -12.81
C GLY A 45 -8.56 2.83 -13.73
N GLU A 46 -7.44 2.23 -13.31
CA GLU A 46 -6.69 1.26 -14.12
C GLU A 46 -7.13 -0.20 -13.89
N SER A 47 -7.45 -0.57 -12.65
CA SER A 47 -7.64 -1.97 -12.22
C SER A 47 -9.00 -2.25 -11.57
N GLY A 48 -9.82 -1.20 -11.37
CA GLY A 48 -11.13 -1.27 -10.74
C GLY A 48 -11.08 -1.32 -9.21
N TRP A 49 -12.17 -0.84 -8.60
CA TRP A 49 -12.28 -0.57 -7.16
C TRP A 49 -11.86 -1.72 -6.27
N ARG A 50 -12.37 -2.93 -6.54
CA ARG A 50 -12.09 -4.11 -5.71
C ARG A 50 -10.61 -4.46 -5.71
N ALA A 51 -9.95 -4.39 -6.86
CA ALA A 51 -8.53 -4.67 -6.99
C ALA A 51 -7.69 -3.54 -6.38
N ALA A 52 -8.12 -2.28 -6.53
CA ALA A 52 -7.47 -1.12 -5.93
C ALA A 52 -7.46 -1.19 -4.39
N VAL A 53 -8.60 -1.51 -3.77
CA VAL A 53 -8.70 -1.67 -2.31
C VAL A 53 -7.88 -2.87 -1.82
N ALA A 54 -7.95 -4.00 -2.52
CA ALA A 54 -7.16 -5.19 -2.16
C ALA A 54 -5.65 -4.92 -2.26
N GLY A 55 -5.20 -4.29 -3.34
CA GLY A 55 -3.79 -3.94 -3.55
C GLY A 55 -3.29 -2.92 -2.53
N MET A 56 -4.11 -1.92 -2.17
CA MET A 56 -3.73 -0.95 -1.15
C MET A 56 -3.62 -1.57 0.24
N LEU A 57 -4.50 -2.51 0.58
CA LEU A 57 -4.42 -3.26 1.83
C LEU A 57 -3.16 -4.14 1.88
N GLU A 58 -2.84 -4.87 0.80
CA GLU A 58 -1.62 -5.69 0.71
C GLU A 58 -0.35 -4.86 0.95
N ILE A 59 -0.27 -3.69 0.32
CA ILE A 59 0.89 -2.80 0.46
C ILE A 59 0.97 -2.22 1.88
N LEU A 60 -0.16 -1.87 2.47
CA LEU A 60 -0.21 -1.41 3.85
C LEU A 60 0.30 -2.49 4.81
N GLU A 61 -0.17 -3.73 4.66
CA GLU A 61 0.26 -4.85 5.51
C GLU A 61 1.74 -5.18 5.32
N SER A 62 2.27 -5.02 4.11
CA SER A 62 3.65 -5.37 3.78
C SER A 62 4.67 -4.29 4.14
N THR A 63 4.29 -3.01 4.04
CA THR A 63 5.22 -1.87 4.13
C THR A 63 4.90 -0.91 5.28
N GLY A 64 3.70 -0.98 5.86
CA GLY A 64 3.19 0.00 6.83
C GLY A 64 2.72 1.32 6.19
N GLY A 65 2.74 1.43 4.85
CA GLY A 65 2.35 2.62 4.12
C GLY A 65 1.51 2.32 2.87
N ALA A 66 1.14 3.36 2.12
CA ALA A 66 0.36 3.23 0.90
C ALA A 66 0.87 4.17 -0.20
N ASP A 67 2.05 3.84 -0.74
CA ASP A 67 2.65 4.58 -1.85
C ASP A 67 1.97 4.26 -3.19
N ARG A 68 1.99 5.20 -4.13
CA ARG A 68 1.29 5.04 -5.41
C ARG A 68 1.81 3.85 -6.23
N ALA A 69 3.12 3.64 -6.29
CA ALA A 69 3.69 2.62 -7.16
C ALA A 69 3.35 1.22 -6.66
N GLY A 70 3.54 0.97 -5.36
CA GLY A 70 3.15 -0.26 -4.70
C GLY A 70 1.66 -0.56 -4.89
N VAL A 71 0.80 0.42 -4.59
CA VAL A 71 -0.66 0.25 -4.69
C VAL A 71 -1.09 -0.10 -6.11
N CYS A 72 -0.54 0.58 -7.13
CA CYS A 72 -0.89 0.31 -8.53
C CYS A 72 -0.40 -1.06 -8.98
N LEU A 73 0.82 -1.45 -8.61
CA LEU A 73 1.36 -2.76 -8.96
C LEU A 73 0.55 -3.89 -8.32
N ALA A 74 0.23 -3.77 -7.03
CA ALA A 74 -0.57 -4.76 -6.31
C ALA A 74 -1.99 -4.83 -6.89
N ALA A 75 -2.63 -3.67 -7.15
CA ALA A 75 -3.96 -3.63 -7.76
C ALA A 75 -3.99 -4.29 -9.15
N ALA A 76 -2.99 -4.01 -10.00
CA ALA A 76 -2.89 -4.63 -11.32
C ALA A 76 -2.71 -6.16 -11.22
N ARG A 77 -1.93 -6.65 -10.24
CA ARG A 77 -1.79 -8.08 -9.95
C ARG A 77 -3.12 -8.71 -9.52
N HIS A 78 -3.84 -8.07 -8.60
CA HIS A 78 -5.18 -8.51 -8.16
C HIS A 78 -6.19 -8.55 -9.32
N ALA A 79 -6.19 -7.53 -10.19
CA ALA A 79 -7.06 -7.50 -11.37
C ALA A 79 -6.72 -8.59 -12.39
N SER A 80 -5.42 -8.92 -12.51
CA SER A 80 -4.93 -9.99 -13.40
C SER A 80 -5.09 -11.39 -12.81
N GLY A 81 -5.46 -11.52 -11.53
CA GLY A 81 -5.52 -12.80 -10.80
C GLY A 81 -4.15 -13.41 -10.51
N LEU A 82 -3.08 -12.62 -10.55
CA LEU A 82 -1.72 -13.08 -10.30
C LEU A 82 -1.38 -12.98 -8.81
N GLY A 83 -1.06 -14.12 -8.19
CA GLY A 83 -0.59 -14.18 -6.82
C GLY A 83 0.83 -13.61 -6.64
N PRO A 84 1.25 -13.34 -5.40
CA PRO A 84 2.63 -12.99 -5.09
C PRO A 84 3.58 -14.12 -5.46
N VAL A 85 4.78 -13.74 -5.94
CA VAL A 85 5.88 -14.68 -6.14
C VAL A 85 6.57 -14.85 -4.79
N ALA A 86 6.42 -16.04 -4.19
CA ALA A 86 7.15 -16.43 -3.00
C ALA A 86 8.43 -17.18 -3.43
N TYR A 87 9.55 -16.79 -2.84
CA TYR A 87 10.80 -17.54 -2.95
C TYR A 87 10.94 -18.39 -1.68
N ASP A 88 11.17 -19.68 -1.86
CA ASP A 88 11.37 -20.62 -0.75
C ASP A 88 12.80 -20.55 -0.18
N ASP A 89 13.72 -19.92 -0.90
CA ASP A 89 15.12 -19.78 -0.47
C ASP A 89 15.24 -18.59 0.50
N PRO A 90 15.58 -18.83 1.78
CA PRO A 90 15.72 -17.75 2.75
C PRO A 90 16.93 -16.88 2.37
N VAL A 91 16.73 -15.56 2.35
CA VAL A 91 17.83 -14.62 2.11
C VAL A 91 18.76 -14.63 3.32
N ASP A 92 19.97 -15.15 3.17
CA ASP A 92 21.02 -15.03 4.17
C ASP A 92 21.58 -13.60 4.15
N LEU A 93 21.17 -12.80 5.14
CA LEU A 93 21.65 -11.43 5.29
C LEU A 93 22.96 -11.34 6.09
N SER A 94 23.48 -12.45 6.63
CA SER A 94 24.71 -12.44 7.42
C SER A 94 25.95 -12.10 6.59
N GLU A 95 25.91 -12.30 5.27
CA GLU A 95 26.98 -11.80 4.37
C GLU A 95 27.11 -10.27 4.42
N TYR A 96 26.01 -9.53 4.64
CA TYR A 96 26.07 -8.07 4.78
C TYR A 96 26.73 -7.65 6.11
N ASP A 97 26.60 -8.44 7.16
CA ASP A 97 27.27 -8.16 8.44
C ASP A 97 28.80 -8.22 8.28
N ILE A 98 29.31 -9.12 7.44
CA ILE A 98 30.75 -9.25 7.15
C ILE A 98 31.30 -7.99 6.44
N ALA A 99 30.50 -7.36 5.57
CA ALA A 99 30.90 -6.15 4.86
C ALA A 99 30.97 -4.91 5.76
N TYR A 100 30.19 -4.88 6.85
CA TYR A 100 30.08 -3.72 7.76
C TYR A 100 30.75 -3.91 9.12
N THR A 101 31.29 -5.10 9.44
CA THR A 101 32.03 -5.39 10.69
C THR A 101 33.57 -5.30 10.51
N LYS A 102 34.07 -4.53 9.53
CA LYS A 102 35.48 -4.13 9.56
C LYS A 102 35.66 -3.05 10.62
N GLU A 103 35.90 -3.47 11.85
CA GLU A 103 36.50 -2.63 12.87
C GLU A 103 37.85 -2.13 12.33
N ASP A 104 38.00 -0.81 12.25
CA ASP A 104 39.25 -0.13 11.95
C ASP A 104 40.31 -0.56 13.00
N GLU A 105 41.38 -1.22 12.55
CA GLU A 105 42.61 -1.47 13.32
C GLU A 105 43.59 -0.29 13.21
#